data_AF-A0A1Z4ECY2-F1
#
_entry.id   AF-A0A1Z4ECY2-F1
#
_cell.length_a   1.000
_cell.length_b   1.000
_cell.length_c   1.000
_cell.angle_alpha   90.00
_cell.angle_beta   90.00
_cell.angle_gamma   90.00
#
_symmetry.space_group_name_H-M   'P 1'
#
loop_
_entity.id
_entity.type
_entity.pdbx_description
1 polymer ?
#
loop_
_entity_poly.entity_id
_entity_poly.type
_entity_poly.pdbx_seq_one_letter_code
_entity_poly.pdbx_strand_id
1 'polypeptide(L)'
;MLASWADDEVGPTLRAILQTAAHEPAIREKLRRVVEGSLMGVSQLGSDERDRLIRSGLVSSQMMGFALMRYVWQIEPVASMTDDEAVAAVAPNLQRYVNGDLSAQIQ
;
A
#
# COMPACT_ATOMS: atom_id res chain seq x y z
N MET A 1 -3.59 10.51 -0.28
CA MET A 1 -2.38 9.68 -0.49
C MET A 1 -1.81 9.84 -1.88
N LEU A 2 -2.58 9.65 -2.97
CA LEU A 2 -2.10 9.83 -4.35
C LEU A 2 -1.48 11.22 -4.61
N ALA A 3 -2.11 12.27 -4.08
CA ALA A 3 -1.58 13.64 -4.16
C ALA A 3 -0.12 13.75 -3.67
N SER A 4 0.26 13.10 -2.57
CA SER A 4 1.63 13.15 -2.04
C SER A 4 2.65 12.41 -2.91
N TRP A 5 2.21 11.41 -3.69
CA TRP A 5 3.07 10.69 -4.64
C TRP A 5 3.26 11.44 -5.96
N ALA A 6 2.23 12.20 -6.36
CA ALA A 6 2.22 13.05 -7.55
C ALA A 6 2.87 14.42 -7.31
N ASP A 7 3.02 14.83 -6.06
CA ASP A 7 3.67 16.08 -5.66
C ASP A 7 5.14 16.13 -6.09
N ASP A 8 5.57 17.27 -6.64
CA ASP A 8 6.91 17.46 -7.18
C ASP A 8 7.99 17.60 -6.11
N GLU A 9 7.64 18.05 -4.90
CA GLU A 9 8.58 18.18 -3.78
C GLU A 9 8.69 16.87 -2.99
N VAL A 10 7.55 16.24 -2.68
CA VAL A 10 7.46 15.07 -1.81
C VAL A 10 7.64 13.75 -2.58
N GLY A 11 7.09 13.68 -3.80
CA GLY A 11 7.09 12.48 -4.63
C GLY A 11 8.48 11.88 -4.90
N PRO A 12 9.49 12.68 -5.29
CA PRO A 12 10.84 12.16 -5.53
C PRO A 12 11.43 11.45 -4.31
N THR A 13 11.24 12.01 -3.11
CA THR A 13 11.71 11.40 -1.86
C THR A 13 11.00 10.09 -1.56
N LEU A 14 9.67 10.03 -1.73
CA LEU A 14 8.91 8.80 -1.52
C LEU A 14 9.34 7.68 -2.48
N ARG A 15 9.55 8.00 -3.76
CA ARG A 15 10.04 7.06 -4.78
C ARG A 15 11.44 6.54 -4.44
N ALA A 16 12.34 7.42 -4.02
CA ALA A 16 13.69 7.06 -3.61
C ALA A 16 13.69 6.13 -2.40
N ILE A 17 12.95 6.47 -1.34
CA ILE A 17 12.80 5.61 -0.15
C ILE A 17 12.32 4.21 -0.56
N LEU A 18 11.32 4.15 -1.45
CA LEU A 18 10.73 2.88 -1.87
C LEU A 18 11.71 2.01 -2.68
N GLN A 19 12.45 2.61 -3.61
CA GLN A 19 13.50 1.91 -4.36
C GLN A 19 14.63 1.44 -3.44
N THR A 20 15.08 2.28 -2.52
CA THR A 20 16.16 1.92 -1.60
C THR A 20 15.73 0.82 -0.63
N ALA A 21 14.49 0.84 -0.13
CA ALA A 21 13.96 -0.21 0.75
C ALA A 21 14.00 -1.61 0.11
N ALA A 22 13.93 -1.71 -1.22
CA ALA A 22 14.01 -3.00 -1.92
C ALA A 22 15.38 -3.68 -1.75
N HIS A 23 16.46 -2.89 -1.70
CA HIS A 23 17.84 -3.37 -1.69
C HIS A 23 18.54 -3.19 -0.35
N GLU A 24 18.09 -2.24 0.49
CA GLU A 24 18.72 -1.90 1.77
C GLU A 24 17.89 -2.38 2.98
N PRO A 25 18.33 -3.39 3.74
CA PRO A 25 17.59 -3.94 4.87
C PRO A 25 17.22 -2.90 5.94
N ALA A 26 18.12 -1.95 6.24
CA ALA A 26 17.89 -0.93 7.25
C ALA A 26 16.75 0.05 6.86
N ILE A 27 16.63 0.37 5.57
CA ILE A 27 15.56 1.23 5.06
C ILE A 27 14.24 0.46 4.96
N ARG A 28 14.29 -0.80 4.54
CA ARG A 28 13.14 -1.72 4.56
C ARG A 28 12.49 -1.81 5.94
N GLU A 29 13.31 -1.92 6.97
CA GLU A 29 12.86 -2.02 8.36
C GLU A 29 12.26 -0.71 8.89
N LYS A 30 12.76 0.45 8.46
CA LYS A 30 12.12 1.74 8.74
C LYS A 30 10.77 1.87 8.06
N LEU A 31 10.70 1.49 6.78
CA LEU A 31 9.45 1.50 6.01
C LEU A 31 8.40 0.59 6.63
N ARG A 32 8.78 -0.62 7.04
CA ARG A 32 7.90 -1.57 7.76
C ARG A 32 7.25 -0.93 8.98
N ARG A 33 8.05 -0.26 9.83
CA ARG A 33 7.54 0.41 11.04
C ARG A 33 6.57 1.55 10.75
N VAL A 34 6.84 2.34 9.71
CA VAL A 34 5.92 3.42 9.27
C VAL A 34 4.59 2.85 8.80
N VAL A 35 4.65 1.78 8.01
CA VAL A 35 3.48 1.07 7.49
C VAL A 35 2.66 0.48 8.65
N GLU A 36 3.30 -0.20 9.59
CA GLU A 36 2.65 -0.74 10.79
C GLU A 36 1.99 0.35 11.64
N GLY A 37 2.68 1.47 11.87
CA GLY A 37 2.14 2.60 12.62
C GLY A 37 0.96 3.28 11.92
N SER A 38 1.02 3.43 10.59
CA SER A 38 -0.04 4.08 9.80
C SER A 38 -1.29 3.21 9.67
N LEU A 39 -1.13 1.89 9.76
CA LEU A 39 -2.21 0.92 9.60
C LEU A 39 -2.86 0.49 10.91
N MET A 40 -2.34 0.92 12.06
CA MET A 40 -3.04 0.74 13.34
C MET A 40 -4.47 1.33 13.34
N GLY A 41 -4.76 2.32 12.49
CA GLY A 41 -6.13 2.83 12.30
C GLY A 41 -7.02 1.91 11.47
N VAL A 42 -6.44 1.19 10.50
CA VAL A 42 -7.15 0.27 9.60
C VAL A 42 -7.36 -1.10 10.27
N SER A 43 -6.48 -1.45 11.20
CA SER A 43 -6.51 -2.72 11.93
C SER A 43 -7.60 -2.82 13.00
N GLN A 44 -8.28 -1.73 13.37
CA GLN A 44 -9.33 -1.77 14.42
C GLN A 44 -10.55 -2.67 14.09
N LEU A 45 -10.58 -3.26 12.90
CA LEU A 45 -11.69 -4.07 12.40
C LEU A 45 -11.41 -5.59 12.42
N GLY A 46 -10.18 -6.01 12.76
CA GLY A 46 -9.82 -7.44 12.84
C GLY A 46 -10.22 -8.09 14.17
N SER A 47 -10.61 -9.37 14.13
CA SER A 47 -11.11 -10.11 15.30
C SER A 47 -10.04 -10.41 16.35
N ASP A 48 -8.79 -10.52 15.93
CA ASP A 48 -7.62 -10.72 16.80
C ASP A 48 -6.36 -10.06 16.21
N GLU A 49 -5.26 -10.07 16.97
CA GLU A 49 -4.00 -9.42 16.55
C GLU A 49 -3.43 -10.00 15.26
N ARG A 50 -3.58 -11.29 15.02
CA ARG A 50 -3.07 -11.93 13.81
C ARG A 50 -3.87 -11.49 12.59
N ASP A 51 -5.20 -11.48 12.69
CA ASP A 51 -6.08 -10.99 11.62
C ASP A 51 -5.78 -9.51 11.29
N ARG A 52 -5.61 -8.69 12.33
CA ARG A 52 -5.19 -7.28 12.20
C ARG A 52 -3.89 -7.09 11.43
N LEU A 53 -2.87 -7.88 11.75
CA LEU A 53 -1.58 -7.85 11.06
C LEU A 53 -1.71 -8.32 9.60
N ILE A 54 -2.49 -9.36 9.33
CA ILE A 54 -2.73 -9.87 7.97
C ILE A 54 -3.42 -8.80 7.11
N ARG A 55 -4.52 -8.21 7.60
CA ARG A 55 -5.27 -7.16 6.90
C ARG A 55 -4.38 -5.95 6.61
N SER A 56 -3.61 -5.52 7.59
CA SER A 56 -2.64 -4.42 7.43
C SER A 56 -1.60 -4.77 6.37
N GLY A 57 -1.04 -5.99 6.40
CA GLY A 57 -0.08 -6.46 5.40
C GLY A 57 -0.64 -6.44 3.97
N LEU A 58 -1.89 -6.88 3.77
CA LEU A 58 -2.55 -6.90 2.46
C LEU A 58 -2.88 -5.49 1.94
N VAL A 59 -3.34 -4.60 2.81
CA VAL A 59 -3.55 -3.18 2.47
C VAL A 59 -2.21 -2.55 2.04
N SER A 60 -1.15 -2.80 2.82
CA SER A 60 0.20 -2.32 2.52
C SER A 60 0.70 -2.80 1.17
N SER A 61 0.58 -4.10 0.89
CA SER A 61 1.11 -4.71 -0.32
C SER A 61 0.42 -4.13 -1.56
N GLN A 62 -0.90 -3.95 -1.50
CA GLN A 62 -1.67 -3.38 -2.60
C GLN A 62 -1.29 -1.92 -2.86
N MET A 63 -1.15 -1.11 -1.82
CA MET A 63 -0.78 0.31 -1.94
C MET A 63 0.65 0.48 -2.44
N MET A 64 1.59 -0.30 -1.89
CA MET A 64 3.00 -0.22 -2.26
C MET A 64 3.26 -0.75 -3.67
N GLY A 65 2.64 -1.87 -4.03
CA GLY A 65 2.71 -2.43 -5.38
C GLY A 65 2.13 -1.47 -6.42
N PHE A 66 0.99 -0.85 -6.12
CA PHE A 66 0.42 0.18 -6.99
C PHE A 66 1.36 1.38 -7.14
N ALA A 67 1.94 1.89 -6.04
CA ALA A 67 2.86 3.01 -6.08
C ALA A 67 4.13 2.70 -6.89
N LEU A 68 4.70 1.50 -6.75
CA LEU A 68 5.81 1.02 -7.57
C LEU A 68 5.45 1.03 -9.05
N MET A 69 4.34 0.39 -9.42
CA MET A 69 3.90 0.27 -10.81
C MET A 69 3.66 1.65 -11.45
N ARG A 70 2.97 2.55 -10.74
CA ARG A 70 2.56 3.87 -11.27
C ARG A 70 3.68 4.90 -11.27
N TYR A 71 4.37 5.07 -10.13
CA TYR A 71 5.27 6.20 -9.93
C TYR A 71 6.73 5.87 -10.13
N VAL A 72 7.13 4.60 -9.96
CA VAL A 72 8.53 4.19 -10.02
C VAL A 72 8.86 3.52 -11.35
N TRP A 73 8.12 2.48 -11.69
CA TRP A 73 8.31 1.72 -12.92
C TRP A 73 7.55 2.28 -14.11
N GLN A 74 6.55 3.14 -13.86
CA GLN A 74 5.73 3.79 -14.89
C GLN A 74 5.16 2.78 -15.90
N ILE A 75 4.61 1.67 -15.41
CA ILE A 75 4.06 0.60 -16.23
C ILE A 75 2.65 0.97 -16.72
N GLU A 76 2.44 0.94 -18.03
CA GLU A 76 1.14 1.22 -18.65
C GLU A 76 0.17 0.03 -18.61
N PRO A 77 -1.16 0.25 -18.52
CA PRO A 77 -1.83 1.56 -18.47
C PRO A 77 -1.86 2.21 -17.08
N VAL A 78 -1.32 1.55 -16.05
CA VAL A 78 -1.45 1.96 -14.64
C VAL A 78 -0.78 3.31 -14.37
N ALA A 79 0.29 3.63 -15.08
CA ALA A 79 1.00 4.90 -15.01
C ALA A 79 0.12 6.09 -15.46
N SER A 80 -0.60 5.92 -16.57
CA SER A 80 -1.39 7.00 -17.20
C SER A 80 -2.86 7.07 -16.79
N MET A 81 -3.40 6.06 -16.10
CA MET A 81 -4.75 6.11 -15.53
C MET A 81 -4.98 7.41 -14.75
N THR A 82 -6.18 7.98 -14.82
CA THR A 82 -6.56 9.08 -13.92
C THR A 82 -6.61 8.59 -12.47
N ASP A 83 -6.49 9.53 -11.52
CA ASP A 83 -6.59 9.17 -10.10
C ASP A 83 -7.97 8.56 -9.78
N ASP A 84 -9.04 9.03 -10.40
CA ASP A 84 -10.40 8.48 -10.22
C ASP A 84 -10.51 7.05 -10.73
N GLU A 85 -9.96 6.75 -11.91
CA GLU A 85 -9.92 5.38 -12.45
C GLU A 85 -9.10 4.45 -11.55
N ALA A 86 -7.94 4.93 -11.06
CA ALA A 86 -7.09 4.18 -10.15
C ALA A 86 -7.80 3.89 -8.82
N VAL A 87 -8.46 4.88 -8.24
CA VAL A 87 -9.23 4.73 -7.01
C VAL A 87 -10.38 3.76 -7.22
N ALA A 88 -11.15 3.90 -8.31
CA ALA A 88 -12.26 3.00 -8.63
C ALA A 88 -11.81 1.53 -8.78
N ALA A 89 -10.62 1.30 -9.37
CA ALA A 89 -10.07 -0.03 -9.54
C ALA A 89 -9.50 -0.64 -8.24
N VAL A 90 -8.84 0.17 -7.40
CA VAL A 90 -8.10 -0.31 -6.21
C VAL A 90 -8.96 -0.34 -4.94
N ALA A 91 -9.87 0.62 -4.77
CA ALA A 91 -10.67 0.76 -3.55
C ALA A 91 -11.46 -0.51 -3.17
N PRO A 92 -12.09 -1.26 -4.09
CA PRO A 92 -12.79 -2.50 -3.74
C PRO A 92 -11.87 -3.56 -3.10
N ASN A 93 -10.63 -3.66 -3.54
CA ASN A 93 -9.66 -4.60 -2.97
C ASN A 93 -9.27 -4.19 -1.55
N LEU A 94 -9.01 -2.90 -1.34
CA LEU A 94 -8.74 -2.36 0.00
C LEU A 94 -9.95 -2.61 0.91
N GLN A 95 -11.16 -2.29 0.46
CA GLN A 95 -12.39 -2.51 1.22
C GLN A 95 -12.59 -3.99 1.59
N ARG A 96 -12.24 -4.92 0.69
CA ARG A 96 -12.22 -6.36 0.98
C ARG A 96 -11.20 -6.72 2.04
N TYR A 97 -10.00 -6.16 2.03
CA TYR A 97 -9.01 -6.42 3.08
C TYR A 97 -9.41 -5.83 4.43
N VAL A 98 -10.09 -4.69 4.44
CA VAL A 98 -10.51 -4.03 5.68
C VAL A 98 -11.73 -4.71 6.29
N ASN A 99 -12.78 -4.96 5.51
CA ASN A 99 -14.08 -5.40 6.04
C ASN A 99 -14.52 -6.80 5.56
N GLY A 100 -13.85 -7.37 4.56
CA GLY A 100 -14.23 -8.67 4.01
C GLY A 100 -13.86 -9.82 4.94
N ASP A 101 -14.57 -10.93 4.81
CA ASP A 101 -14.13 -12.20 5.40
C ASP A 101 -12.95 -12.76 4.58
N LEU A 102 -11.78 -12.81 5.21
CA LEU A 102 -10.55 -13.32 4.60
C LEU A 102 -10.29 -14.80 4.93
N SER A 103 -11.11 -15.40 5.80
CA SER A 103 -10.96 -16.79 6.24
C SER A 103 -11.55 -17.80 5.25
N ALA A 104 -12.51 -17.38 4.42
CA ALA A 104 -13.26 -18.25 3.52
C ALA A 104 -12.45 -18.87 2.35
N GLN A 105 -11.17 -18.52 2.17
CA GLN A 105 -10.40 -18.89 0.96
C GLN A 105 -8.97 -19.39 1.21
N ILE A 106 -8.57 -19.59 2.45
CA ILE A 106 -7.28 -20.22 2.79
C ILE A 106 -7.58 -21.60 3.39
N GLN A 107 -7.96 -22.55 2.52
CA GLN A 107 -7.95 -23.98 2.82
C GLN A 107 -6.78 -24.64 2.09
#